data_AF-A0A2N5N1N1-F1
#
_entry.id   AF-A0A2N5N1N1-F1
#
_cell.length_a   1.000
_cell.length_b   1.000
_cell.length_c   1.000
_cell.angle_alpha   90.00
_cell.angle_beta   90.00
_cell.angle_gamma   90.00
#
_symmetry.space_group_name_H-M   'P 1'
#
loop_
_entity.id
_entity.type
_entity.pdbx_description
1 polymer ?
#
loop_
_entity_poly.entity_id
_entity_poly.type
_entity_poly.pdbx_seq_one_letter_code
_entity_poly.pdbx_strand_id
1 'polypeptide(L)'
;MKPVQASQTYPRLTVYSEERYGGVSRIYRGNLGIRDTDRILDGFESLRFFSTSPNATLVVFSETRFRGNFRVYRGSVRNLPDLDDLIGGEDVESLISTNQSLTDAQIREIRRTGSLPAGYRLL
;
A
#
# COMPACT_ATOMS: atom_id res chain seq x y z
N MET A 1 -3.29 -25.04 -27.07
CA MET A 1 -3.12 -23.62 -26.71
C MET A 1 -1.94 -23.51 -25.76
N LYS A 2 -0.92 -22.68 -26.06
CA LYS A 2 0.17 -22.41 -25.10
C LYS A 2 -0.35 -21.40 -24.06
N PRO A 3 -0.17 -21.62 -22.74
CA PRO A 3 -0.53 -20.61 -21.77
C PRO A 3 0.36 -19.38 -22.00
N VAL A 4 -0.28 -18.24 -22.25
CA VAL A 4 0.41 -16.95 -22.26
C VAL A 4 0.76 -16.65 -20.81
N GLN A 5 2.02 -16.89 -20.43
CA GLN A 5 2.56 -16.35 -19.17
C GLN A 5 2.70 -14.84 -19.34
N ALA A 6 1.63 -14.10 -19.05
CA ALA A 6 1.75 -12.67 -18.83
C ALA A 6 2.66 -12.47 -17.60
N SER A 7 3.81 -11.82 -17.77
CA SER A 7 4.70 -11.48 -16.65
C SER A 7 3.97 -10.50 -15.75
N GLN A 8 3.47 -10.99 -14.62
CA GLN A 8 2.67 -10.18 -13.70
C GLN A 8 3.59 -9.35 -12.80
N THR A 9 3.45 -8.03 -12.85
CA THR A 9 4.19 -7.12 -11.96
C THR A 9 3.65 -7.19 -10.53
N TYR A 10 4.55 -7.44 -9.57
CA TYR A 10 4.26 -7.48 -8.13
C TYR A 10 4.90 -6.29 -7.40
N PRO A 11 4.38 -5.90 -6.22
CA PRO A 11 3.18 -6.42 -5.55
C PRO A 11 1.90 -6.04 -6.30
N ARG A 12 0.80 -6.72 -5.96
CA ARG A 12 -0.56 -6.39 -6.35
C ARG A 12 -1.29 -5.84 -5.13
N LEU A 13 -1.69 -4.58 -5.21
CA LEU A 13 -2.54 -3.92 -4.22
C LEU A 13 -3.95 -3.80 -4.81
N THR A 14 -4.91 -4.49 -4.23
CA THR A 14 -6.33 -4.34 -4.58
C THR A 14 -6.98 -3.51 -3.49
N VAL A 15 -7.60 -2.39 -3.85
CA VAL A 15 -8.35 -1.53 -2.94
C VAL A 15 -9.84 -1.63 -3.26
N TYR A 16 -10.67 -1.44 -2.26
CA TYR A 16 -12.12 -1.61 -2.30
C TYR A 16 -12.78 -0.38 -1.70
N SER A 17 -13.83 0.13 -2.33
CA SER A 17 -14.54 1.33 -1.87
C SER A 17 -15.32 1.13 -0.58
N GLU A 18 -15.48 -0.12 -0.12
CA GLU A 18 -16.20 -0.44 1.11
C GLU A 18 -15.34 -1.34 2.00
N GLU A 19 -15.66 -1.35 3.29
CA GLU A 19 -15.16 -2.31 4.26
C GLU A 19 -15.33 -3.76 3.80
N ARG A 20 -14.55 -4.65 4.40
CA ARG A 20 -14.62 -6.11 4.24
C ARG A 20 -14.56 -6.55 2.78
N TYR A 21 -13.83 -5.78 1.96
CA TYR A 21 -13.59 -6.04 0.55
C TYR A 21 -14.85 -5.92 -0.34
N GLY A 22 -15.79 -5.06 0.05
CA GLY A 22 -17.03 -4.76 -0.68
C GLY A 22 -16.86 -3.74 -1.82
N GLY A 23 -17.97 -3.33 -2.40
CA GLY A 23 -18.02 -2.24 -3.39
C GLY A 23 -17.15 -2.39 -4.65
N VAL A 24 -16.77 -1.23 -5.20
CA VAL A 24 -15.93 -1.12 -6.41
C VAL A 24 -14.47 -1.41 -6.05
N SER A 25 -13.79 -2.17 -6.90
CA SER A 25 -12.37 -2.48 -6.71
C SER A 25 -11.46 -1.94 -7.80
N ARG A 26 -10.24 -1.57 -7.40
CA ARG A 26 -9.16 -1.16 -8.31
C ARG A 26 -7.88 -1.93 -7.97
N ILE A 27 -7.09 -2.27 -8.99
CA ILE A 27 -5.85 -3.03 -8.81
C ILE A 27 -4.65 -2.23 -9.27
N TYR A 28 -3.76 -1.94 -8.33
CA TYR A 28 -2.45 -1.33 -8.56
C TYR A 28 -1.34 -2.39 -8.51
N ARG A 29 -0.33 -2.22 -9.34
CA ARG A 29 0.78 -3.17 -9.48
C ARG A 29 2.12 -2.46 -9.40
N GLY A 30 3.13 -3.19 -8.92
CA GLY A 30 4.51 -2.71 -8.79
C GLY A 30 4.76 -1.92 -7.51
N ASN A 31 6.03 -1.50 -7.34
CA ASN A 31 6.44 -0.68 -6.22
C ASN A 31 5.82 0.71 -6.36
N LEU A 32 4.97 1.10 -5.42
CA LEU A 32 4.25 2.37 -5.49
C LEU A 32 4.04 2.98 -4.12
N GLY A 33 3.85 4.29 -4.11
CA GLY A 33 3.26 5.00 -2.98
C GLY A 33 2.03 5.77 -3.44
N ILE A 34 0.98 5.75 -2.63
CA ILE A 34 -0.25 6.54 -2.81
C ILE A 34 -0.20 7.64 -1.78
N ARG A 35 0.01 8.88 -2.22
CA ARG A 35 0.29 10.00 -1.30
C ARG A 35 -0.95 10.60 -0.65
N ASP A 36 -2.14 10.21 -1.06
CA ASP A 36 -3.40 10.86 -0.69
C ASP A 36 -4.53 9.91 -1.06
N THR A 37 -4.94 9.08 -0.10
CA THR A 37 -5.91 8.00 -0.30
C THR A 37 -7.25 8.54 -0.78
N ASP A 38 -7.79 9.57 -0.12
CA ASP A 38 -9.05 10.18 -0.48
C ASP A 38 -9.05 10.73 -1.91
N ARG A 39 -8.07 11.57 -2.25
CA ARG A 39 -8.06 12.23 -3.56
C ARG A 39 -7.76 11.28 -4.72
N ILE A 40 -7.01 10.19 -4.49
CA ILE A 40 -6.54 9.31 -5.56
C ILE A 40 -7.44 8.09 -5.69
N LEU A 41 -7.94 7.60 -4.57
CA LEU A 41 -8.69 6.34 -4.49
C LEU A 41 -10.17 6.54 -4.17
N ASP A 42 -10.62 7.78 -3.95
CA ASP A 42 -12.01 8.15 -3.73
C ASP A 42 -12.57 7.49 -2.45
N GLY A 43 -11.78 7.56 -1.36
CA GLY A 43 -12.15 7.05 -0.04
C GLY A 43 -12.33 5.53 0.01
N PHE A 44 -11.29 4.76 -0.29
CA PHE A 44 -11.34 3.30 -0.15
C PHE A 44 -11.24 2.89 1.33
N GLU A 45 -12.04 1.92 1.74
CA GLU A 45 -12.18 1.52 3.15
C GLU A 45 -11.50 0.16 3.45
N SER A 46 -11.09 -0.59 2.43
CA SER A 46 -10.37 -1.86 2.66
C SER A 46 -9.40 -2.22 1.53
N LEU A 47 -8.42 -3.08 1.84
CA LEU A 47 -7.41 -3.49 0.86
C LEU A 47 -6.92 -4.93 1.02
N ARG A 48 -6.41 -5.47 -0.09
CA ARG A 48 -5.62 -6.70 -0.15
C ARG A 48 -4.29 -6.45 -0.84
N PHE A 49 -3.22 -6.76 -0.13
CA PHE A 49 -1.85 -6.73 -0.60
C PHE A 49 -1.36 -8.16 -0.82
N PHE A 50 -0.81 -8.40 -2.01
CA PHE A 50 -0.20 -9.66 -2.38
C PHE A 50 1.12 -9.45 -3.12
N SER A 51 2.11 -10.24 -2.79
CA SER A 51 3.41 -10.27 -3.42
C SER A 51 3.95 -11.70 -3.50
N THR A 52 4.80 -11.97 -4.48
CA THR A 52 5.57 -13.23 -4.54
C THR A 52 6.89 -13.15 -3.74
N SER A 53 7.28 -11.97 -3.28
CA SER A 53 8.49 -11.77 -2.47
C SER A 53 8.17 -11.90 -0.98
N PRO A 54 8.88 -12.77 -0.23
CA PRO A 54 8.75 -12.84 1.23
C PRO A 54 9.26 -11.56 1.93
N ASN A 55 10.03 -10.73 1.22
CA ASN A 55 10.58 -9.49 1.72
C ASN A 55 9.69 -8.28 1.42
N ALA A 56 8.52 -8.48 0.85
CA ALA A 56 7.62 -7.41 0.48
C ALA A 56 7.16 -6.62 1.73
N THR A 57 6.88 -5.33 1.53
CA THR A 57 6.49 -4.41 2.60
C THR A 57 5.26 -3.60 2.18
N LEU A 58 4.26 -3.57 3.04
CA LEU A 58 3.16 -2.61 3.02
C LEU A 58 3.32 -1.67 4.22
N VAL A 59 3.29 -0.36 3.98
CA VAL A 59 3.29 0.66 5.02
C VAL A 59 2.07 1.54 4.84
N VAL A 60 1.33 1.77 5.93
CA VAL A 60 0.21 2.71 5.97
C VAL A 60 0.56 3.86 6.92
N PHE A 61 0.08 5.05 6.59
CA PHE A 61 0.39 6.30 7.27
C PHE A 61 -0.90 7.04 7.63
N SER A 62 -0.91 7.70 8.78
CA SER A 62 -2.09 8.41 9.29
C SER A 62 -2.24 9.82 8.74
N GLU A 63 -1.32 10.29 7.91
CA GLU A 63 -1.45 11.56 7.20
C GLU A 63 -1.05 11.39 5.73
N THR A 64 -1.52 12.30 4.89
CA THR A 64 -1.13 12.36 3.48
C THR A 64 0.38 12.52 3.32
N ARG A 65 0.89 12.20 2.13
CA ARG A 65 2.29 12.35 1.71
C ARG A 65 3.28 11.61 2.63
N PHE A 66 2.86 10.44 3.10
CA PHE A 66 3.63 9.52 3.92
C PHE A 66 4.01 10.11 5.28
N ARG A 67 3.14 10.92 5.89
CA ARG A 67 3.38 11.62 7.17
C ARG A 67 2.64 10.96 8.33
N GLY A 68 2.61 11.60 9.49
CA GLY A 68 1.88 11.07 10.65
C GLY A 68 2.47 9.79 11.24
N ASN A 69 1.65 9.07 12.00
CA ASN A 69 1.99 7.75 12.53
C ASN A 69 1.99 6.73 11.39
N PHE A 70 2.69 5.61 11.57
CA PHE A 70 2.72 4.57 10.55
C PHE A 70 2.69 3.17 11.13
N ARG A 71 2.13 2.24 10.35
CA ARG A 71 2.13 0.81 10.64
C ARG A 71 2.77 0.04 9.50
N VAL A 72 3.62 -0.92 9.86
CA VAL A 72 4.41 -1.70 8.90
C VAL A 72 3.92 -3.14 8.89
N TYR A 73 3.62 -3.64 7.70
CA TYR A 73 3.30 -5.04 7.46
C TYR A 73 4.38 -5.64 6.56
N ARG A 74 5.09 -6.64 7.11
CA ARG A 74 6.14 -7.37 6.39
C ARG A 74 5.58 -8.68 5.86
N GLY A 75 6.08 -9.13 4.71
CA GLY A 75 5.76 -10.42 4.13
C GLY A 75 4.87 -10.32 2.88
N SER A 76 4.59 -11.48 2.31
CA SER A 76 3.97 -11.61 0.98
C SER A 76 2.48 -11.25 0.93
N VAL A 77 1.76 -11.33 2.04
CA VAL A 77 0.29 -11.18 2.05
C VAL A 77 -0.16 -10.33 3.23
N ARG A 78 -1.05 -9.37 2.96
CA ARG A 78 -1.77 -8.65 4.00
C ARG A 78 -3.16 -8.29 3.52
N ASN A 79 -4.17 -8.62 4.31
CA ASN A 79 -5.53 -8.16 4.08
C ASN A 79 -5.91 -7.23 5.24
N LEU A 80 -6.43 -6.05 4.91
CA LEU A 80 -6.94 -5.07 5.87
C LEU A 80 -8.42 -4.89 5.53
N PRO A 81 -9.33 -5.50 6.32
CA PRO A 81 -10.76 -5.44 6.05
C PRO A 81 -11.37 -4.07 6.37
N ASP A 82 -10.65 -3.23 7.10
CA ASP A 82 -11.08 -1.95 7.61
C ASP A 82 -9.81 -1.09 7.77
N LEU A 83 -9.89 0.16 7.31
CA LEU A 83 -8.80 1.13 7.35
C LEU A 83 -9.04 2.23 8.37
N ASP A 84 -10.25 2.32 8.92
CA ASP A 84 -10.62 3.28 9.93
C ASP A 84 -9.95 2.89 11.26
N ASP A 85 -9.46 3.90 12.00
CA ASP A 85 -8.79 3.73 13.29
C ASP A 85 -7.57 2.77 13.31
N LEU A 86 -7.07 2.34 12.14
CA LEU A 86 -6.12 1.25 12.00
C LEU A 86 -4.73 1.58 12.59
N ILE A 87 -4.41 2.86 12.72
CA ILE A 87 -3.13 3.40 13.18
C ILE A 87 -3.29 4.04 14.58
N GLY A 88 -3.89 3.27 15.50
CA GLY A 88 -4.02 3.69 16.89
C GLY A 88 -5.16 4.69 17.11
N GLY A 89 -6.28 4.50 16.42
CA GLY A 89 -7.41 5.45 16.42
C GLY A 89 -7.30 6.54 15.34
N GLU A 90 -6.44 6.32 14.34
CA GLU A 90 -6.29 7.22 13.19
C GLU A 90 -6.42 6.42 11.90
N ASP A 91 -7.02 7.06 10.90
CA ASP A 91 -7.33 6.48 9.59
C ASP A 91 -6.09 6.35 8.70
N VAL A 92 -6.24 5.69 7.55
CA VAL A 92 -5.17 5.54 6.56
C VAL A 92 -5.27 6.60 5.46
N GLU A 93 -4.34 7.54 5.49
CA GLU A 93 -4.31 8.73 4.62
C GLU A 93 -3.27 8.65 3.48
N SER A 94 -2.28 7.78 3.63
CA SER A 94 -1.34 7.43 2.55
C SER A 94 -0.70 6.06 2.79
N LEU A 95 -0.15 5.47 1.73
CA LEU A 95 0.47 4.14 1.85
C LEU A 95 1.62 3.90 0.86
N ILE A 96 2.44 2.91 1.17
CA ILE A 96 3.51 2.40 0.31
C ILE A 96 3.35 0.89 0.17
N SER A 97 3.35 0.39 -1.06
CA SER A 97 3.25 -1.02 -1.41
C SER A 97 4.47 -1.40 -2.25
N THR A 98 5.30 -2.31 -1.75
CA THR A 98 6.56 -2.67 -2.43
C THR A 98 6.90 -4.15 -2.35
N ASN A 99 7.56 -4.64 -3.40
CA ASN A 99 8.09 -5.99 -3.51
C ASN A 99 9.40 -6.18 -2.72
N GLN A 100 9.93 -5.08 -2.18
CA GLN A 100 11.21 -4.99 -1.50
C GLN A 100 11.03 -4.84 0.01
N SER A 101 12.11 -5.12 0.75
CA SER A 101 12.18 -4.82 2.18
C SER A 101 12.44 -3.33 2.37
N LEU A 102 11.52 -2.63 3.04
CA LEU A 102 11.78 -1.30 3.58
C LEU A 102 12.12 -1.45 5.06
N THR A 103 13.33 -1.04 5.43
CA THR A 103 13.75 -0.96 6.83
C THR A 103 13.03 0.18 7.54
N ASP A 104 12.90 0.10 8.86
CA ASP A 104 12.26 1.17 9.62
C ASP A 104 13.02 2.50 9.51
N ALA A 105 14.34 2.46 9.29
CA ALA A 105 15.13 3.65 9.01
C ALA A 105 14.76 4.28 7.66
N GLN A 106 14.60 3.48 6.61
CA GLN A 106 14.12 3.97 5.31
C GLN A 106 12.68 4.51 5.42
N ILE A 107 11.80 3.83 6.17
CA ILE A 107 10.42 4.29 6.38
C ILE A 107 10.40 5.62 7.13
N ARG A 108 11.22 5.79 8.17
CA ARG A 108 11.36 7.07 8.87
C ARG A 108 11.93 8.16 7.99
N GLU A 109 12.84 7.83 7.07
CA GLU A 109 13.38 8.80 6.12
C GLU A 109 12.34 9.22 5.08
N ILE A 110 11.56 8.28 4.54
CA ILE A 110 10.42 8.59 3.68
C ILE A 110 9.41 9.44 4.45
N ARG A 111 9.13 9.10 5.71
CA ARG A 111 8.24 9.88 6.57
C ARG A 111 8.74 11.30 6.81
N ARG A 112 10.07 11.50 6.87
CA ARG A 112 10.69 12.81 7.08
C ARG A 112 10.74 13.64 5.79
N THR A 113 10.88 13.00 4.63
CA THR A 113 11.12 13.71 3.35
C THR A 113 9.89 13.75 2.45
N GLY A 114 8.97 12.79 2.57
CA GLY A 114 7.91 12.51 1.60
C GLY A 114 8.41 11.87 0.31
N SER A 115 9.71 11.55 0.22
CA SER A 115 10.34 11.10 -1.02
C SER A 115 10.47 9.58 -1.02
N LEU A 116 9.98 8.94 -2.08
CA LEU A 116 10.13 7.50 -2.29
C LEU A 116 11.49 7.16 -2.91
N PRO A 117 12.01 5.93 -2.69
CA PRO A 117 13.20 5.46 -3.40
C PRO A 117 13.00 5.44 -4.92
N ALA A 118 14.12 5.48 -5.66
CA ALA A 118 14.09 5.35 -7.11
C ALA A 118 13.37 4.05 -7.56
N GLY A 119 12.63 4.13 -8.66
CA GLY A 119 11.85 3.01 -9.19
C GLY A 119 10.46 2.82 -8.57
N TYR A 120 10.08 3.65 -7.59
CA TYR A 120 8.72 3.69 -7.08
C TYR A 120 7.87 4.60 -7.95
N ARG A 121 6.66 4.15 -8.29
CA ARG A 121 5.65 5.00 -8.90
C ARG A 121 4.90 5.76 -7.81
N LEU A 122 4.95 7.08 -7.85
CA LEU A 122 4.12 7.94 -7.01
C LEU A 122 2.77 8.14 -7.68
N LEU A 123 1.69 7.88 -6.94
CA LEU A 123 0.33 8.23 -7.29
C LEU A 123 -0.12 9.39 -6.39
#